data_AF-A0A9W7SJF6-F1
#
_entry.id   AF-A0A9W7SJF6-F1
#
_cell.length_a   1.000
_cell.length_b   1.000
_cell.length_c   1.000
_cell.angle_alpha   90.00
_cell.angle_beta   90.00
_cell.angle_gamma   90.00
#
_symmetry.space_group_name_H-M   'P 1'
#
loop_
_entity.id
_entity.type
_entity.pdbx_description
1 polymer ?
#
loop_
_entity_poly.entity_id
_entity_poly.type
_entity_poly.pdbx_seq_one_letter_code
_entity_poly.pdbx_strand_id
1 'polypeptide(L)'
;MQKHPQAHFYDAPVSGGVIGAEKGTLTFMLGCAKDDDNIKLLTSLLSLMGSNIFPCGGPSLGLTAKLCNNYCSGLIAIATSEAMNIGMASGMDPRVLANIFHTSTAQSSILDDWCPVPGLCPEAPASKGYKGGFRVQLMKKDFGLAVDAAKRVGARTALAEEGLKVYEGASGDERCKDLDSRVIYRYLGGREDWRKDFPEEVEMKRDEKRRLLARAKKMEP
;
A
#
# COMPACT_ATOMS: atom_id res chain seq x y z
N MET A 1 10.43 25.48 -44.24
CA MET A 1 9.93 25.23 -42.87
C MET A 1 10.68 24.04 -42.30
N GLN A 2 11.48 24.27 -41.26
CA GLN A 2 12.22 23.20 -40.58
C GLN A 2 11.21 22.34 -39.80
N LYS A 3 11.04 21.07 -40.19
CA LYS A 3 10.17 20.14 -39.47
C LYS A 3 10.92 19.65 -38.23
N HIS A 4 10.50 20.10 -37.06
CA HIS A 4 10.98 19.52 -35.81
C HIS A 4 10.22 18.21 -35.53
N PRO A 5 10.88 17.18 -34.97
CA PRO A 5 10.19 15.99 -34.51
C PRO A 5 9.18 16.35 -33.42
N GLN A 6 8.00 15.74 -33.48
CA GLN A 6 6.98 15.83 -32.43
C GLN A 6 7.09 14.62 -31.49
N ALA A 7 6.85 14.84 -30.20
CA ALA A 7 6.81 13.80 -29.19
C ALA A 7 5.59 14.00 -28.30
N HIS A 8 4.99 12.89 -27.85
CA HIS A 8 3.95 12.88 -26.83
C HIS A 8 4.54 12.42 -25.50
N PHE A 9 4.10 13.03 -24.41
CA PHE A 9 4.54 12.71 -23.05
C PHE A 9 3.35 12.27 -22.21
N TYR A 10 3.51 11.17 -21.48
CA TYR A 10 2.49 10.59 -20.62
C TYR A 10 3.11 10.19 -19.28
N ASP A 11 2.57 10.70 -18.17
CA ASP A 11 2.91 10.17 -16.85
C ASP A 11 2.17 8.86 -16.60
N ALA A 12 2.89 7.83 -16.16
CA ALA A 12 2.34 6.51 -15.89
C ALA A 12 2.95 5.87 -14.62
N PRO A 13 2.81 6.50 -13.43
CA PRO A 13 3.25 5.89 -12.19
C PRO A 13 2.57 4.56 -11.92
N VAL A 14 3.25 3.73 -11.11
CA VAL A 14 2.86 2.34 -10.86
C VAL A 14 2.55 2.05 -9.39
N SER A 15 1.71 1.04 -9.16
CA SER A 15 1.53 0.36 -7.88
C SER A 15 1.74 -1.15 -8.04
N GLY A 16 2.17 -1.83 -6.98
CA GLY A 16 2.47 -3.28 -6.97
C GLY A 16 3.86 -3.67 -6.45
N GLY A 17 4.76 -2.70 -6.27
CA GLY A 17 6.10 -2.92 -5.73
C GLY A 17 6.97 -3.86 -6.59
N VAL A 18 8.07 -4.34 -6.01
CA VAL A 18 9.03 -5.23 -6.70
C VAL A 18 8.36 -6.53 -7.15
N ILE A 19 7.53 -7.13 -6.29
CA ILE A 19 6.81 -8.38 -6.59
C ILE A 19 5.88 -8.21 -7.81
N GLY A 20 5.14 -7.09 -7.88
CA GLY A 20 4.27 -6.80 -9.01
C GLY A 20 5.04 -6.54 -10.30
N ALA A 21 6.21 -5.89 -10.20
CA ALA A 21 7.08 -5.65 -11.35
C ALA A 21 7.66 -6.95 -11.92
N GLU A 22 8.21 -7.82 -11.06
CA GLU A 22 8.76 -9.12 -11.46
C GLU A 22 7.71 -10.03 -12.11
N LYS A 23 6.45 -9.95 -11.65
CA LYS A 23 5.34 -10.75 -12.18
C LYS A 23 4.65 -10.13 -13.40
N GLY A 24 5.00 -8.90 -13.80
CA GLY A 24 4.28 -8.19 -14.86
C GLY A 24 2.82 -7.86 -14.47
N THR A 25 2.53 -7.67 -13.19
CA THR A 25 1.18 -7.42 -12.66
C THR A 25 1.05 -6.05 -12.01
N LEU A 26 1.85 -5.07 -12.44
CA LEU A 26 1.73 -3.69 -11.98
C LEU A 26 0.35 -3.10 -12.32
N THR A 27 -0.04 -2.12 -11.52
CA THR A 27 -1.14 -1.21 -11.85
C THR A 27 -0.57 0.11 -12.34
N PHE A 28 -0.91 0.53 -13.55
CA PHE A 28 -0.55 1.80 -14.15
C PHE A 28 -1.66 2.84 -13.98
N MET A 29 -1.29 4.05 -13.57
CA MET A 29 -2.16 5.22 -13.47
C MET A 29 -1.72 6.20 -14.56
N LEU A 30 -2.38 6.19 -15.71
CA LEU A 30 -1.94 6.85 -16.93
C LEU A 30 -2.58 8.25 -17.06
N GLY A 31 -1.76 9.30 -17.09
CA GLY A 31 -2.18 10.69 -17.32
C GLY A 31 -2.58 10.97 -18.77
N CYS A 32 -3.63 10.31 -19.26
CA CYS A 32 -4.34 10.70 -20.47
C CYS A 32 -5.87 10.50 -20.33
N ALA A 33 -6.62 11.17 -21.19
CA ALA A 33 -8.05 10.93 -21.31
C ALA A 33 -8.32 9.52 -21.86
N LYS A 34 -9.52 8.99 -21.61
CA LYS A 34 -9.91 7.65 -22.10
C LYS A 34 -10.01 7.58 -23.62
N ASP A 35 -10.28 8.71 -24.26
CA ASP A 35 -10.42 8.93 -25.68
C ASP A 35 -9.16 9.52 -26.33
N ASP A 36 -8.01 9.52 -25.64
CA ASP A 36 -6.72 9.93 -26.21
C ASP A 36 -6.36 9.08 -27.45
N ASP A 37 -5.90 9.72 -28.52
CA ASP A 37 -5.59 9.05 -29.79
C ASP A 37 -4.58 7.90 -29.62
N ASN A 38 -3.68 7.98 -28.64
CA ASN A 38 -2.65 6.97 -28.38
C ASN A 38 -3.08 5.91 -27.35
N ILE A 39 -4.31 5.95 -26.81
CA ILE A 39 -4.71 5.08 -25.70
C ILE A 39 -4.55 3.59 -26.01
N LYS A 40 -4.83 3.16 -27.24
CA LYS A 40 -4.69 1.76 -27.66
C LYS A 40 -3.23 1.32 -27.61
N LEU A 41 -2.34 2.14 -28.17
CA LEU A 41 -0.89 1.89 -28.17
C LEU A 41 -0.35 1.84 -26.75
N LEU A 42 -0.69 2.84 -25.92
CA LEU A 42 -0.27 2.92 -24.53
C LEU A 42 -0.77 1.71 -23.73
N THR A 43 -2.04 1.33 -23.91
CA THR A 43 -2.60 0.16 -23.21
C THR A 43 -1.87 -1.12 -23.60
N SER A 44 -1.66 -1.38 -24.90
CA SER A 44 -0.92 -2.55 -25.36
C SER A 44 0.51 -2.61 -24.81
N LEU A 45 1.22 -1.47 -24.80
CA LEU A 45 2.58 -1.40 -24.27
C LEU A 45 2.61 -1.66 -22.76
N LEU A 46 1.76 -0.98 -21.99
CA LEU A 46 1.75 -1.08 -20.53
C LEU A 46 1.26 -2.45 -20.05
N SER A 47 0.41 -3.14 -20.82
CA SER A 47 -0.05 -4.50 -20.54
C SER A 47 1.08 -5.55 -20.56
N LEU A 48 2.25 -5.24 -21.11
CA LEU A 48 3.42 -6.11 -21.03
C LEU A 48 4.05 -6.12 -19.63
N MET A 49 3.77 -5.11 -18.80
CA MET A 49 4.35 -4.93 -17.47
C MET A 49 3.29 -4.91 -16.36
N GLY A 50 2.01 -4.83 -16.72
CA GLY A 50 0.93 -4.61 -15.78
C GLY A 50 -0.38 -5.27 -16.17
N SER A 51 -1.18 -5.57 -15.14
CA SER A 51 -2.50 -6.19 -15.29
C SER A 51 -3.64 -5.18 -15.25
N ASN A 52 -3.41 -3.98 -14.70
CA ASN A 52 -4.42 -2.93 -14.59
C ASN A 52 -3.87 -1.61 -15.13
N ILE A 53 -4.63 -0.95 -16.00
CA ILE A 53 -4.25 0.33 -16.61
C ILE A 53 -5.44 1.27 -16.49
N PHE A 54 -5.25 2.38 -15.78
CA PHE A 54 -6.29 3.36 -15.52
C PHE A 54 -5.95 4.68 -16.23
N PRO A 55 -6.68 5.08 -17.28
CA PRO A 55 -6.60 6.43 -17.81
C PRO A 55 -7.21 7.40 -16.78
N CYS A 56 -6.35 8.23 -16.18
CA CYS A 56 -6.67 9.12 -15.07
C CYS A 56 -7.20 10.49 -15.51
N GLY A 57 -7.31 10.75 -16.82
CA GLY A 57 -7.65 12.05 -17.39
C GLY A 57 -6.40 12.79 -17.85
N GLY A 58 -6.46 14.12 -17.99
CA GLY A 58 -5.37 14.91 -18.59
C GLY A 58 -3.97 14.79 -17.93
N PRO A 59 -2.99 15.52 -18.47
CA PRO A 59 -1.60 15.44 -18.02
C PRO A 59 -1.44 15.58 -16.49
N SER A 60 -0.54 14.79 -15.90
CA SER A 60 -0.23 14.76 -14.45
C SER A 60 -1.32 14.18 -13.54
N LEU A 61 -2.47 13.74 -14.06
CA LEU A 61 -3.50 13.10 -13.23
C LEU A 61 -3.13 11.67 -12.82
N GLY A 62 -2.23 10.99 -13.54
CA GLY A 62 -1.66 9.72 -13.12
C GLY A 62 -0.82 9.87 -11.84
N LEU A 63 0.06 10.88 -11.81
CA LEU A 63 0.82 11.28 -10.62
C LEU A 63 -0.10 11.67 -9.46
N THR A 64 -1.16 12.44 -9.72
CA THR A 64 -2.15 12.82 -8.70
C THR A 64 -2.82 11.59 -8.10
N ALA A 65 -3.28 10.65 -8.93
CA ALA A 65 -3.88 9.40 -8.47
C ALA A 65 -2.91 8.60 -7.59
N LYS A 66 -1.64 8.51 -7.98
CA LYS A 66 -0.60 7.83 -7.22
C LYS A 66 -0.38 8.45 -5.84
N LEU A 67 -0.27 9.78 -5.77
CA LEU A 67 -0.09 10.50 -4.51
C LEU A 67 -1.28 10.31 -3.58
N CYS A 68 -2.52 10.42 -4.09
CA CYS A 68 -3.73 10.17 -3.32
C CYS A 68 -3.79 8.73 -2.78
N ASN A 69 -3.46 7.74 -3.61
CA ASN A 69 -3.41 6.34 -3.18
C ASN A 69 -2.39 6.12 -2.06
N ASN A 70 -1.17 6.64 -2.22
CA ASN A 70 -0.11 6.46 -1.23
C ASN A 70 -0.40 7.20 0.08
N TYR A 71 -0.98 8.40 0.02
CA TYR A 71 -1.44 9.14 1.20
C TYR A 71 -2.50 8.36 1.98
N CYS A 72 -3.55 7.90 1.31
CA CYS A 72 -4.63 7.12 1.94
C CYS A 72 -4.09 5.80 2.51
N SER A 73 -3.29 5.08 1.72
CA SER A 73 -2.67 3.83 2.16
C SER A 73 -1.76 4.01 3.37
N GLY A 74 -1.01 5.12 3.44
CA GLY A 74 -0.16 5.44 4.58
C GLY A 74 -0.97 5.71 5.85
N LEU A 75 -2.07 6.48 5.75
CA LEU A 75 -2.97 6.72 6.87
C LEU A 75 -3.63 5.43 7.38
N ILE A 76 -4.08 4.55 6.47
CA ILE A 76 -4.64 3.24 6.83
C ILE A 76 -3.59 2.40 7.56
N ALA A 77 -2.32 2.44 7.15
CA ALA A 77 -1.25 1.71 7.82
C ALA A 77 -0.99 2.23 9.25
N ILE A 78 -1.02 3.55 9.45
CA ILE A 78 -0.94 4.17 10.78
C ILE A 78 -2.11 3.69 11.64
N ALA A 79 -3.34 3.88 11.16
CA ALA A 79 -4.55 3.51 11.91
C ALA A 79 -4.60 2.00 12.23
N THR A 80 -4.20 1.15 11.30
CA THR A 80 -4.13 -0.31 11.52
C THR A 80 -3.08 -0.63 12.60
N SER A 81 -1.91 0.01 12.55
CA SER A 81 -0.84 -0.21 13.53
C SER A 81 -1.28 0.20 14.94
N GLU A 82 -1.90 1.38 15.06
CA GLU A 82 -2.42 1.91 16.32
C GLU A 82 -3.53 1.03 16.90
N ALA A 83 -4.54 0.69 16.08
CA ALA A 83 -5.67 -0.11 16.54
C ALA A 83 -5.26 -1.52 16.97
N MET A 84 -4.34 -2.16 16.23
CA MET A 84 -3.77 -3.44 16.63
C MET A 84 -2.99 -3.33 17.94
N ASN A 85 -2.17 -2.28 18.08
CA ASN A 85 -1.40 -2.05 19.32
C ASN A 85 -2.32 -1.83 20.53
N ILE A 86 -3.41 -1.05 20.38
CA ILE A 86 -4.41 -0.83 21.43
C ILE A 86 -5.05 -2.15 21.87
N GLY A 87 -5.50 -2.97 20.92
CA GLY A 87 -6.12 -4.26 21.24
C GLY A 87 -5.15 -5.21 21.94
N MET A 88 -3.92 -5.32 21.44
CA MET A 88 -2.88 -6.18 22.03
C MET A 88 -2.46 -5.70 23.41
N ALA A 89 -2.29 -4.40 23.62
CA ALA A 89 -1.99 -3.82 24.93
C ALA A 89 -3.14 -4.05 25.93
N SER A 90 -4.37 -4.20 25.43
CA SER A 90 -5.54 -4.56 26.23
C SER A 90 -5.65 -6.08 26.50
N GLY A 91 -4.66 -6.88 26.09
CA GLY A 91 -4.61 -8.32 26.31
C GLY A 91 -5.31 -9.17 25.24
N MET A 92 -5.69 -8.57 24.11
CA MET A 92 -6.35 -9.31 23.02
C MET A 92 -5.35 -10.06 22.15
N ASP A 93 -5.68 -11.30 21.78
CA ASP A 93 -4.95 -12.02 20.75
C ASP A 93 -5.07 -11.27 19.41
N PRO A 94 -3.95 -10.87 18.78
CA PRO A 94 -3.99 -10.12 17.53
C PRO A 94 -4.64 -10.89 16.38
N ARG A 95 -4.64 -12.23 16.38
CA ARG A 95 -5.32 -13.04 15.36
C ARG A 95 -6.84 -12.89 15.46
N VAL A 96 -7.37 -12.84 16.67
CA VAL A 96 -8.80 -12.62 16.92
C VAL A 96 -9.19 -11.22 16.44
N LEU A 97 -8.40 -10.20 16.79
CA LEU A 97 -8.66 -8.82 16.35
C LEU A 97 -8.60 -8.67 14.82
N ALA A 98 -7.58 -9.26 14.19
CA ALA A 98 -7.47 -9.27 12.74
C ALA A 98 -8.66 -9.99 12.08
N ASN A 99 -9.14 -11.10 12.64
CA ASN A 99 -10.35 -11.78 12.17
C ASN A 99 -11.61 -10.90 12.26
N ILE A 100 -11.75 -10.10 13.32
CA ILE A 100 -12.82 -9.12 13.44
C ILE A 100 -12.71 -8.09 12.31
N PHE A 101 -11.52 -7.50 12.12
CA PHE A 101 -11.34 -6.48 11.10
C PHE A 101 -11.55 -7.02 9.68
N HIS A 102 -11.11 -8.25 9.37
CA HIS A 102 -11.32 -8.89 8.07
C HIS A 102 -12.80 -9.01 7.65
N THR A 103 -13.72 -9.02 8.62
CA THR A 103 -15.16 -9.15 8.37
C THR A 103 -15.97 -7.92 8.77
N SER A 104 -15.30 -6.82 9.13
CA SER A 104 -15.94 -5.61 9.64
C SER A 104 -15.54 -4.38 8.82
N THR A 105 -16.02 -3.21 9.22
CA THR A 105 -15.79 -1.93 8.54
C THR A 105 -14.33 -1.44 8.60
N ALA A 106 -13.50 -2.03 9.46
CA ALA A 106 -12.06 -1.77 9.53
C ALA A 106 -11.23 -2.51 8.45
N GLN A 107 -11.87 -3.34 7.62
CA GLN A 107 -11.18 -4.12 6.59
C GLN A 107 -10.40 -3.21 5.62
N SER A 108 -9.17 -3.60 5.31
CA SER A 108 -8.34 -2.89 4.33
C SER A 108 -7.31 -3.81 3.69
N SER A 109 -6.80 -3.43 2.52
CA SER A 109 -5.69 -4.16 1.88
C SER A 109 -4.42 -4.17 2.73
N ILE A 110 -4.23 -3.16 3.59
CA ILE A 110 -3.12 -3.12 4.53
C ILE A 110 -3.25 -4.25 5.54
N LEU A 111 -4.42 -4.44 6.14
CA LEU A 111 -4.61 -5.55 7.06
C LEU A 111 -4.51 -6.90 6.34
N ASP A 112 -5.22 -7.07 5.22
CA ASP A 112 -5.38 -8.36 4.55
C ASP A 112 -4.06 -8.92 3.98
N ASP A 113 -3.23 -8.04 3.41
CA ASP A 113 -2.09 -8.46 2.59
C ASP A 113 -0.76 -7.85 3.07
N TRP A 114 -0.78 -6.77 3.86
CA TRP A 114 0.40 -6.04 4.30
C TRP A 114 0.42 -5.78 5.82
N CYS A 115 -0.16 -6.70 6.60
CA CYS A 115 -0.43 -6.49 8.01
C CYS A 115 0.85 -6.03 8.74
N PRO A 116 0.80 -4.93 9.52
CA PRO A 116 1.99 -4.40 10.18
C PRO A 116 2.44 -5.23 11.39
N VAL A 117 1.58 -6.12 11.91
CA VAL A 117 1.90 -7.01 13.05
C VAL A 117 2.61 -8.27 12.54
N PRO A 118 3.83 -8.59 13.02
CA PRO A 118 4.57 -9.76 12.57
C PRO A 118 3.81 -11.07 12.78
N GLY A 119 3.85 -11.96 11.79
CA GLY A 119 3.31 -13.30 11.89
C GLY A 119 1.81 -13.44 11.64
N LEU A 120 1.04 -12.35 11.47
CA LEU A 120 -0.38 -12.42 11.09
C LEU A 120 -0.60 -12.63 9.59
N CYS A 121 0.30 -12.08 8.77
CA CYS A 121 0.31 -12.31 7.32
C CYS A 121 1.70 -12.81 6.93
N PRO A 122 1.90 -14.12 6.72
CA PRO A 122 3.24 -14.71 6.49
C PRO A 122 4.00 -14.07 5.32
N GLU A 123 3.28 -13.63 4.28
CA GLU A 123 3.90 -13.03 3.11
C GLU A 123 4.29 -11.56 3.28
N ALA A 124 3.68 -10.87 4.23
CA ALA A 124 3.90 -9.45 4.46
C ALA A 124 5.34 -9.18 4.97
N PRO A 125 5.92 -8.01 4.66
CA PRO A 125 7.25 -7.64 5.13
C PRO A 125 7.41 -7.73 6.65
N ALA A 126 6.38 -7.39 7.43
CA ALA A 126 6.42 -7.46 8.91
C ALA A 126 6.79 -8.86 9.42
N SER A 127 6.28 -9.92 8.78
CA SER A 127 6.61 -11.32 9.12
C SER A 127 8.01 -11.76 8.68
N LYS A 128 8.73 -10.90 7.95
CA LYS A 128 10.08 -11.11 7.43
C LYS A 128 11.05 -10.07 8.01
N GLY A 129 10.76 -9.57 9.21
CA GLY A 129 11.56 -8.56 9.90
C GLY A 129 11.52 -7.17 9.24
N TYR A 130 10.41 -6.85 8.56
CA TYR A 130 10.20 -5.65 7.74
C TYR A 130 11.19 -5.48 6.59
N LYS A 131 11.91 -6.53 6.18
CA LYS A 131 12.86 -6.45 5.07
C LYS A 131 12.14 -6.46 3.72
N GLY A 132 12.69 -5.71 2.76
CA GLY A 132 12.11 -5.57 1.43
C GLY A 132 10.89 -4.64 1.43
N GLY A 133 9.94 -4.90 0.53
CA GLY A 133 8.71 -4.10 0.45
C GLY A 133 8.95 -2.66 -0.03
N PHE A 134 8.21 -1.71 0.54
CA PHE A 134 8.26 -0.30 0.19
C PHE A 134 8.89 0.52 1.32
N ARG A 135 10.15 0.91 1.14
CA ARG A 135 10.96 1.57 2.18
C ARG A 135 10.26 2.75 2.84
N VAL A 136 10.38 2.86 4.18
CA VAL A 136 9.77 3.93 4.97
C VAL A 136 10.15 5.33 4.48
N GLN A 137 11.39 5.52 4.01
CA GLN A 137 11.85 6.80 3.47
C GLN A 137 11.17 7.16 2.15
N LEU A 138 10.82 6.16 1.33
CA LEU A 138 10.06 6.37 0.10
C LEU A 138 8.60 6.71 0.43
N MET A 139 8.02 6.06 1.44
CA MET A 139 6.67 6.42 1.92
C MET A 139 6.65 7.84 2.48
N LYS A 140 7.60 8.23 3.34
CA LYS A 140 7.75 9.61 3.82
C LYS A 140 7.76 10.60 2.65
N LYS A 141 8.59 10.35 1.63
CA LYS A 141 8.69 11.22 0.45
C LYS A 141 7.35 11.32 -0.31
N ASP A 142 6.72 10.19 -0.62
CA ASP A 142 5.45 10.19 -1.36
C ASP A 142 4.29 10.81 -0.54
N PHE A 143 4.26 10.57 0.77
CA PHE A 143 3.30 11.17 1.69
C PHE A 143 3.47 12.69 1.76
N GLY A 144 4.71 13.17 1.87
CA GLY A 144 5.05 14.60 1.82
C GLY A 144 4.62 15.26 0.50
N LEU A 145 4.89 14.60 -0.64
CA LEU A 145 4.43 15.09 -1.95
C LEU A 145 2.91 15.20 -2.04
N ALA A 146 2.17 14.28 -1.41
CA ALA A 146 0.72 14.34 -1.34
C ALA A 146 0.22 15.49 -0.43
N VAL A 147 0.88 15.73 0.71
CA VAL A 147 0.58 16.88 1.58
C VAL A 147 0.81 18.20 0.82
N ASP A 148 1.91 18.33 0.09
CA ASP A 148 2.19 19.51 -0.71
C ASP A 148 1.21 19.67 -1.88
N ALA A 149 0.80 18.57 -2.51
CA ALA A 149 -0.23 18.60 -3.55
C ALA A 149 -1.56 19.10 -3.00
N ALA A 150 -1.98 18.63 -1.82
CA ALA A 150 -3.20 19.09 -1.16
C ALA A 150 -3.17 20.60 -0.89
N LYS A 151 -2.04 21.12 -0.38
CA LYS A 151 -1.83 22.56 -0.18
C LYS A 151 -1.95 23.35 -1.49
N ARG A 152 -1.31 22.89 -2.57
CA ARG A 152 -1.34 23.56 -3.88
C ARG A 152 -2.74 23.69 -4.46
N VAL A 153 -3.60 22.69 -4.25
CA VAL A 153 -4.98 22.68 -4.78
C VAL A 153 -6.03 23.18 -3.77
N GLY A 154 -5.61 23.62 -2.59
CA GLY A 154 -6.52 24.10 -1.54
C GLY A 154 -7.37 23.01 -0.89
N ALA A 155 -6.97 21.74 -0.97
CA ALA A 155 -7.68 20.64 -0.33
C ALA A 155 -7.37 20.61 1.18
N ARG A 156 -8.42 20.65 2.01
CA ARG A 156 -8.27 20.51 3.46
C ARG A 156 -7.94 19.06 3.83
N THR A 157 -6.88 18.88 4.62
CA THR A 157 -6.48 17.57 5.14
C THR A 157 -6.55 17.55 6.66
N ALA A 158 -7.34 16.64 7.24
CA ALA A 158 -7.49 16.55 8.70
C ALA A 158 -6.31 15.83 9.39
N LEU A 159 -5.66 14.88 8.70
CA LEU A 159 -4.67 13.98 9.29
C LEU A 159 -3.27 14.09 8.67
N ALA A 160 -3.07 14.98 7.68
CA ALA A 160 -1.84 14.99 6.89
C ALA A 160 -0.60 15.34 7.70
N GLU A 161 -0.68 16.33 8.59
CA GLU A 161 0.47 16.77 9.38
C GLU A 161 0.90 15.70 10.38
N GLU A 162 -0.05 15.12 11.12
CA GLU A 162 0.24 14.04 12.07
C GLU A 162 0.73 12.77 11.35
N GLY A 163 0.11 12.40 10.23
CA GLY A 163 0.56 11.27 9.42
C GLY A 163 1.98 11.46 8.90
N LEU A 164 2.32 12.67 8.44
CA LEU A 164 3.67 12.98 7.97
C LEU A 164 4.69 12.90 9.11
N LYS A 165 4.38 13.44 10.30
CA LYS A 165 5.24 13.35 11.49
C LYS A 165 5.57 11.90 11.87
N VAL A 166 4.59 10.99 11.79
CA VAL A 166 4.82 9.56 12.05
C VAL A 166 5.84 8.98 11.06
N TYR A 167 5.68 9.25 9.77
CA TYR A 167 6.62 8.76 8.76
C TYR A 167 7.99 9.43 8.82
N GLU A 168 8.07 10.70 9.21
CA GLU A 168 9.33 11.40 9.46
C GLU A 168 10.07 10.80 10.65
N GLY A 169 9.38 10.59 11.77
CA GLY A 169 9.94 9.96 12.96
C GLY A 169 10.42 8.54 12.67
N ALA A 170 9.58 7.70 12.06
CA ALA A 170 9.96 6.34 11.68
C ALA A 170 11.10 6.33 10.66
N SER A 171 11.16 7.28 9.72
CA SER A 171 12.27 7.39 8.77
C SER A 171 13.59 7.82 9.41
N GLY A 172 13.55 8.54 10.53
CA GLY A 172 14.73 8.98 11.28
C GLY A 172 15.19 7.99 12.36
N ASP A 173 14.39 6.98 12.69
CA ASP A 173 14.72 5.95 13.66
C ASP A 173 15.61 4.88 13.04
N GLU A 174 16.82 4.69 13.58
CA GLU A 174 17.77 3.69 13.10
C GLU A 174 17.22 2.24 13.16
N ARG A 175 16.23 1.96 14.03
CA ARG A 175 15.54 0.64 14.10
C ARG A 175 14.60 0.39 12.92
N CYS A 176 14.27 1.43 12.17
CA CYS A 176 13.28 1.44 11.09
C CYS A 176 13.90 1.73 9.71
N LYS A 177 15.15 2.19 9.68
CA LYS A 177 15.85 2.60 8.47
C LYS A 177 15.97 1.48 7.45
N ASP A 178 15.67 1.81 6.20
CA ASP A 178 15.68 0.91 5.03
C ASP A 178 14.75 -0.30 5.12
N LEU A 179 13.84 -0.30 6.10
CA LEU A 179 12.78 -1.28 6.24
C LEU A 179 11.49 -0.82 5.56
N ASP A 180 10.58 -1.77 5.32
CA ASP A 180 9.27 -1.52 4.78
C ASP A 180 8.50 -0.49 5.63
N SER A 181 7.72 0.36 4.96
CA SER A 181 6.96 1.45 5.55
C SER A 181 5.97 1.05 6.63
N ARG A 182 5.58 -0.22 6.75
CA ARG A 182 4.75 -0.72 7.86
C ARG A 182 5.54 -0.95 9.14
N VAL A 183 6.86 -0.75 9.12
CA VAL A 183 7.72 -0.67 10.33
C VAL A 183 7.30 0.47 11.27
N ILE A 184 6.41 1.37 10.83
CA ILE A 184 5.76 2.33 11.72
C ILE A 184 5.10 1.67 12.94
N TYR A 185 4.67 0.40 12.87
CA TYR A 185 4.19 -0.33 14.04
C TYR A 185 5.27 -0.47 15.11
N ARG A 186 6.51 -0.81 14.72
CA ARG A 186 7.68 -0.82 15.62
C ARG A 186 7.95 0.56 16.19
N TYR A 187 7.94 1.58 15.34
CA TYR A 187 8.18 2.98 15.74
C TYR A 187 7.16 3.43 16.81
N LEU A 188 5.89 3.05 16.64
CA LEU A 188 4.79 3.32 17.58
C LEU A 188 4.81 2.44 18.85
N GLY A 189 5.86 1.63 19.04
CA GLY A 189 6.03 0.79 20.23
C GLY A 189 5.23 -0.51 20.20
N GLY A 190 4.80 -0.96 19.01
CA GLY A 190 4.09 -2.20 18.83
C GLY A 190 4.87 -3.42 19.30
N ARG A 191 4.19 -4.35 19.99
CA ARG A 191 4.80 -5.62 20.45
C ARG A 191 4.91 -6.61 19.28
N GLU A 192 6.13 -7.00 18.95
CA GLU A 192 6.41 -7.92 17.83
C GLU A 192 6.50 -9.40 18.27
N ASP A 193 6.87 -9.64 19.53
CA ASP A 193 7.09 -10.97 20.13
C ASP A 193 5.86 -11.48 20.88
N TRP A 194 4.67 -11.29 20.31
CA TRP A 194 3.38 -11.56 20.95
C TRP A 194 2.99 -13.05 21.01
N ARG A 195 3.51 -13.90 20.12
CA ARG A 195 3.09 -15.31 20.03
C ARG A 195 3.31 -16.10 21.32
N LYS A 196 4.33 -15.74 22.11
CA LYS A 196 4.62 -16.39 23.40
C LYS A 196 3.50 -16.19 24.43
N ASP A 197 2.71 -15.13 24.27
CA ASP A 197 1.62 -14.77 25.17
C ASP A 197 0.31 -15.50 24.78
N PHE A 198 0.22 -16.05 23.56
CA PHE A 198 -0.97 -16.70 23.00
C PHE A 198 -0.63 -18.03 22.28
N PRO A 199 -0.34 -19.11 23.04
CA PRO A 199 0.16 -20.36 22.46
C PRO A 199 -0.88 -21.14 21.66
N GLU A 200 -2.16 -20.93 21.92
CA GLU A 200 -3.25 -21.58 21.18
C GLU A 200 -3.34 -21.04 19.75
N GLU A 201 -3.67 -21.88 18.77
CA GLU A 201 -3.83 -21.43 17.39
C GLU A 201 -5.24 -20.90 17.12
N VAL A 202 -5.31 -19.81 16.36
CA VAL A 202 -6.57 -19.19 15.92
C VAL A 202 -6.62 -19.28 14.40
N GLU A 203 -7.64 -19.95 13.87
CA GLU A 203 -7.82 -20.02 12.42
C GLU A 203 -8.10 -18.62 11.84
N MET A 204 -7.30 -18.23 10.85
CA MET A 204 -7.42 -16.94 10.18
C MET A 204 -8.48 -17.01 9.08
N LYS A 205 -9.57 -16.24 9.23
CA LYS A 205 -10.66 -16.13 8.23
C LYS A 205 -10.15 -15.72 6.85
N ARG A 206 -9.09 -14.91 6.79
CA ARG A 206 -8.47 -14.49 5.54
C ARG A 206 -7.87 -15.67 4.77
N ASP A 207 -7.24 -16.61 5.47
CA ASP A 207 -6.60 -17.77 4.86
C ASP A 207 -7.64 -18.79 4.39
N GLU A 208 -8.74 -18.94 5.12
CA GLU A 208 -9.92 -19.68 4.64
C GLU A 208 -10.45 -19.07 3.34
N LYS A 209 -10.70 -17.76 3.31
CA LYS A 209 -11.16 -17.04 2.11
C LYS A 209 -10.19 -17.21 0.93
N ARG A 210 -8.88 -17.15 1.15
CA ARG A 210 -7.86 -17.40 0.11
C ARG A 210 -7.93 -18.83 -0.41
N ARG A 211 -8.05 -19.82 0.47
CA ARG A 211 -8.20 -21.24 0.10
C ARG A 211 -9.43 -21.47 -0.76
N LEU A 212 -10.56 -20.87 -0.41
CA LEU A 212 -11.81 -20.96 -1.19
C LEU A 212 -11.67 -20.32 -2.58
N LEU A 213 -11.11 -19.11 -2.66
CA LEU A 213 -10.90 -18.42 -3.94
C LEU A 213 -9.91 -19.19 -4.85
N ALA A 214 -8.85 -19.75 -4.29
CA ALA A 214 -7.90 -20.56 -5.04
C ALA A 214 -8.53 -21.85 -5.58
N ARG A 215 -9.46 -22.46 -4.83
CA ARG A 215 -10.24 -23.61 -5.32
C ARG A 215 -11.18 -23.22 -6.45
N ALA A 216 -11.90 -22.10 -6.31
CA ALA A 216 -12.81 -21.60 -7.35
C ALA A 216 -12.07 -21.34 -8.68
N LYS A 217 -10.91 -20.67 -8.64
CA LYS A 217 -10.08 -20.42 -9.83
C LYS A 217 -9.55 -21.69 -10.51
N LYS A 218 -9.41 -22.80 -9.78
CA LYS A 218 -9.01 -24.10 -10.36
C LYS A 218 -10.19 -24.86 -10.98
N MET A 219 -11.42 -24.42 -10.72
CA MET A 219 -12.65 -25.00 -11.24
C MET A 219 -13.21 -24.21 -12.44
N GLU A 220 -12.63 -23.05 -12.76
CA GLU A 220 -12.93 -22.33 -14.01
C GLU A 220 -12.23 -23.05 -15.19
N PRO A 221 -12.97 -23.41 -16.25
CA PRO A 221 -12.47 -24.19 -17.39
C PRO A 221 -11.49 -23.43 -18.29
#